data_AF-A0A3P8S7W5-F1
#
_entry.id   AF-A0A3P8S7W5-F1
#
_cell.length_a   1.000
_cell.length_b   1.000
_cell.length_c   1.000
_cell.angle_alpha   90.00
_cell.angle_beta   90.00
_cell.angle_gamma   90.00
#
_symmetry.space_group_name_H-M   'P 1'
#
loop_
_entity.id
_entity.type
_entity.pdbx_description
1 polymer ?
#
loop_
_entity_poly.entity_id
_entity_poly.type
_entity_poly.pdbx_seq_one_letter_code
_entity_poly.pdbx_strand_id
1 'polypeptide(L)'
;MQHSGSLDCLSPAELRLLIRQKDSRIRTTAGLQAGVVVLPNHLADDFEAFCCSNPAPLPLLYRSQSGETSCPPLAKHADIR
;
A
#
# COMPACT_ATOMS: atom_id res chain seq x y z
N MET A 1 4.08 26.24 -14.42
CA MET A 1 4.74 26.58 -13.14
C MET A 1 5.11 25.29 -12.45
N GLN A 2 6.40 24.94 -12.41
CA GLN A 2 6.87 23.73 -11.76
C GLN A 2 6.93 24.00 -10.25
N HIS A 3 5.96 23.49 -9.50
CA HIS A 3 6.06 23.50 -8.04
C HIS A 3 7.20 22.54 -7.64
N SER A 4 8.42 23.08 -7.52
CA SER A 4 9.52 22.44 -6.80
C SER A 4 9.23 22.46 -5.30
N GLY A 5 8.16 21.78 -4.89
CA GLY A 5 7.91 21.47 -3.48
C GLY A 5 8.78 20.29 -3.08
N SER A 6 9.50 20.41 -1.96
CA SER A 6 10.24 19.28 -1.38
C SER A 6 9.28 18.13 -1.09
N LEU A 7 9.70 16.89 -1.43
CA LEU A 7 8.93 15.68 -1.16
C LEU A 7 8.90 15.35 0.35
N ASP A 8 9.82 15.91 1.13
CA ASP A 8 10.05 15.56 2.54
C ASP A 8 8.93 16.02 3.48
N CYS A 9 8.08 16.95 3.04
CA CYS A 9 6.99 17.50 3.85
C CYS A 9 5.60 17.00 3.45
N LEU A 10 5.51 16.03 2.54
CA LEU A 10 4.24 15.50 2.07
C LEU A 10 3.61 14.56 3.10
N SER A 11 2.30 14.69 3.28
CA SER A 11 1.54 13.65 3.97
C SER A 11 1.55 12.35 3.17
N PRO A 12 1.33 11.19 3.81
CA PRO A 12 1.22 9.92 3.09
C PRO A 12 0.13 9.92 2.00
N ALA A 13 -0.95 10.67 2.18
CA ALA A 13 -2.02 10.78 1.20
C ALA A 13 -1.59 11.57 -0.05
N GLU A 14 -0.90 12.69 0.13
CA GLU A 14 -0.36 13.50 -0.97
C GLU A 14 0.72 12.73 -1.73
N LEU A 15 1.60 12.02 -1.02
CA LEU A 15 2.62 11.18 -1.65
C LEU A 15 1.99 10.08 -2.53
N ARG A 16 0.96 9.37 -2.04
CA ARG A 16 0.23 8.38 -2.84
C ARG A 16 -0.43 8.99 -4.07
N LEU A 17 -0.95 10.22 -3.97
CA LEU A 17 -1.56 10.92 -5.12
C LEU A 17 -0.51 11.22 -6.20
N LEU A 18 0.69 11.68 -5.82
CA LEU A 18 1.78 11.92 -6.76
C LEU A 18 2.28 10.62 -7.41
N ILE A 19 2.35 9.52 -6.66
CA ILE A 19 2.67 8.19 -7.21
C ILE A 19 1.65 7.81 -8.28
N ARG A 20 0.35 7.99 -8.02
CA ARG A 20 -0.72 7.69 -8.99
C ARG A 20 -0.63 8.56 -10.25
N GLN A 21 -0.18 9.80 -10.09
CA GLN A 21 0.08 10.72 -11.21
C GLN A 21 1.39 10.41 -11.96
N LYS A 22 2.14 9.38 -11.54
CA LYS A 22 3.44 9.00 -12.10
C LYS A 22 4.46 10.14 -12.05
N ASP A 23 4.46 10.90 -10.96
CA ASP A 23 5.43 11.97 -10.77
C ASP A 23 6.85 11.41 -10.81
N SER A 24 7.60 11.80 -11.85
CA SER A 24 8.94 11.29 -12.13
C SER A 24 9.97 11.59 -11.03
N ARG A 25 9.69 12.50 -10.09
CA ARG A 25 10.57 12.79 -8.95
C ARG A 25 10.58 11.65 -7.93
N ILE A 26 9.51 10.85 -7.88
CA ILE A 26 9.39 9.76 -6.93
C ILE A 26 10.09 8.53 -7.51
N ARG A 27 11.26 8.21 -6.95
CA ARG A 27 12.06 7.03 -7.33
C ARG A 27 11.98 5.91 -6.30
N THR A 28 11.89 6.29 -5.04
CA THR A 28 11.80 5.39 -3.89
C THR A 28 10.89 6.02 -2.86
N THR A 29 10.18 5.20 -2.09
CA THR A 29 9.51 5.64 -0.86
C THR A 29 10.43 5.35 0.33
N ALA A 30 10.47 6.22 1.33
CA ALA A 30 11.19 6.01 2.59
C ALA A 30 10.23 6.06 3.79
N GLY A 31 10.67 5.58 4.96
CA GLY A 31 9.87 5.60 6.19
C GLY A 31 9.04 4.32 6.42
N LEU A 32 7.98 4.45 7.22
CA LEU A 32 7.12 3.33 7.58
C LEU A 32 6.26 2.91 6.38
N GLN A 33 6.38 1.65 5.97
CA GLN A 33 5.74 1.07 4.79
C GLN A 33 5.18 -0.31 5.11
N ALA A 34 4.30 -0.80 4.25
CA ALA A 34 3.79 -2.16 4.28
C ALA A 34 4.05 -2.84 2.94
N GLY A 35 4.37 -4.13 2.98
CA GLY A 35 4.33 -4.98 1.79
C GLY A 35 2.90 -5.19 1.32
N VAL A 36 2.71 -5.35 0.01
CA VAL A 36 1.40 -5.63 -0.60
C VAL A 36 1.55 -6.88 -1.46
N VAL A 37 0.61 -7.82 -1.29
CA VAL A 37 0.50 -9.03 -2.13
C VAL A 37 -0.91 -9.05 -2.71
N VAL A 38 -1.00 -9.22 -4.03
CA VAL A 38 -2.27 -9.39 -4.76
C VAL A 38 -2.25 -10.76 -5.41
N LEU A 39 -3.27 -11.57 -5.12
CA LEU A 39 -3.36 -12.96 -5.55
C LEU A 39 -4.81 -13.33 -5.92
N PRO A 40 -5.04 -14.34 -6.76
CA PRO A 40 -6.39 -14.82 -7.10
C PRO A 40 -7.20 -15.27 -5.88
N ASN A 41 -8.51 -14.96 -5.85
CA ASN A 41 -9.37 -15.21 -4.68
C ASN A 41 -9.30 -16.65 -4.12
N HIS A 42 -9.15 -17.66 -4.98
CA HIS A 42 -9.07 -19.06 -4.55
C HIS A 42 -7.82 -19.43 -3.74
N LEU A 43 -6.80 -18.55 -3.70
CA LEU A 43 -5.58 -18.71 -2.90
C LEU A 43 -5.60 -17.86 -1.62
N ALA A 44 -6.64 -17.03 -1.41
CA ALA A 44 -6.63 -16.02 -0.37
C ALA A 44 -6.70 -16.61 1.05
N ASP A 45 -7.52 -17.63 1.25
CA ASP A 45 -7.65 -18.28 2.56
C ASP A 45 -6.37 -19.04 2.93
N ASP A 46 -5.77 -19.75 1.96
CA ASP A 46 -4.49 -20.44 2.16
C ASP A 46 -3.35 -19.47 2.49
N PHE A 47 -3.31 -18.31 1.82
CA PHE A 47 -2.29 -17.30 2.08
C PHE A 47 -2.49 -16.62 3.45
N GLU A 48 -3.73 -16.38 3.88
CA GLU A 48 -4.01 -15.89 5.24
C GLU A 48 -3.55 -16.90 6.29
N ALA A 49 -3.89 -18.19 6.13
CA ALA A 49 -3.42 -19.25 7.02
C ALA A 49 -1.88 -19.34 7.07
N PHE A 50 -1.22 -19.16 5.92
CA PHE A 50 0.23 -19.09 5.83
C PHE A 50 0.81 -17.88 6.60
N CYS A 51 0.21 -16.69 6.49
CA CYS A 51 0.63 -15.52 7.26
C CYS A 51 0.42 -15.74 8.77
N CYS A 52 -0.75 -16.27 9.18
CA CYS A 52 -1.06 -16.57 10.58
C CYS A 52 -0.13 -17.61 11.20
N SER A 53 0.38 -18.55 10.39
CA SER A 53 1.39 -19.53 10.82
C SER A 53 2.79 -18.94 10.94
N ASN A 54 3.02 -17.75 10.36
CA ASN A 54 4.32 -17.09 10.28
C ASN A 54 4.24 -15.60 10.70
N PRO A 55 3.75 -15.28 11.91
CA PRO A 55 3.40 -13.90 12.28
C PRO A 55 4.60 -12.95 12.40
N ALA A 56 5.79 -13.46 12.69
CA ALA A 56 7.01 -12.65 12.78
C ALA A 56 7.51 -12.16 11.41
N PRO A 57 7.72 -13.04 10.41
CA PRO A 57 8.12 -12.60 9.07
C PRO A 57 6.96 -12.05 8.22
N LEU A 58 5.71 -12.45 8.51
CA LEU A 58 4.51 -12.07 7.72
C LEU A 58 3.40 -11.50 8.62
N PRO A 59 3.63 -10.35 9.27
CA PRO A 59 2.59 -9.69 10.07
C PRO A 59 1.48 -9.19 9.15
N LEU A 60 0.36 -9.92 9.10
CA LEU A 60 -0.79 -9.54 8.29
C LEU A 60 -1.47 -8.31 8.88
N LEU A 61 -1.35 -7.17 8.20
CA LEU A 61 -1.94 -5.90 8.66
C LEU A 61 -3.41 -5.75 8.26
N TYR A 62 -3.78 -6.24 7.08
CA TYR A 62 -5.12 -6.11 6.51
C TYR A 62 -5.33 -7.11 5.37
N ARG A 63 -6.52 -7.72 5.33
CA ARG A 63 -7.01 -8.54 4.22
C ARG A 63 -8.23 -7.84 3.61
N SER A 64 -8.17 -7.50 2.33
CA SER A 64 -9.31 -6.91 1.61
C SER A 64 -10.30 -8.00 1.17
N GLN A 65 -11.50 -7.59 0.79
CA GLN A 65 -12.41 -8.45 0.03
C GLN A 65 -11.89 -8.65 -1.40
N SER A 66 -12.38 -9.70 -2.08
CA SER A 66 -12.08 -9.93 -3.50
C SER A 66 -12.55 -8.74 -4.35
N GLY A 67 -11.65 -8.17 -5.15
CA GLY A 67 -11.91 -7.01 -5.99
C GLY A 67 -11.94 -5.66 -5.25
N GLU A 68 -11.85 -5.65 -3.91
CA GLU A 68 -11.70 -4.42 -3.14
C GLU A 68 -10.30 -3.83 -3.35
N THR A 69 -10.24 -2.52 -3.58
CA THR A 69 -8.97 -1.80 -3.85
C THR A 69 -8.60 -0.83 -2.75
N SER A 70 -9.55 -0.51 -1.86
CA SER A 70 -9.34 0.32 -0.69
C SER A 70 -8.72 -0.48 0.47
N CYS A 71 -8.08 0.25 1.40
CA CYS A 71 -7.68 -0.31 2.70
C CYS A 71 -8.05 0.65 3.84
N PRO A 72 -9.35 0.91 4.09
CA PRO A 72 -9.81 2.00 4.96
C PRO A 72 -9.20 2.02 6.38
N PRO A 73 -9.00 0.87 7.08
CA PRO A 73 -8.37 0.88 8.40
C PRO A 73 -6.92 1.37 8.40
N LEU A 74 -6.20 1.19 7.29
CA LEU A 74 -4.77 1.54 7.18
C LEU A 74 -4.56 2.90 6.52
N ALA A 75 -5.38 3.24 5.53
CA ALA A 75 -5.23 4.49 4.79
C ALA A 75 -6.56 4.94 4.17
N LYS A 76 -7.00 6.14 4.55
CA LYS A 76 -8.11 6.81 3.87
C LYS A 76 -7.75 7.10 2.41
N HIS A 77 -8.69 6.82 1.52
CA HIS A 77 -8.60 7.08 0.07
C HIS A 77 -7.43 6.38 -0.65
N ALA A 78 -6.84 5.35 -0.05
CA ALA A 78 -5.91 4.49 -0.74
C ALA A 78 -6.63 3.68 -1.84
N ASP A 79 -5.94 3.49 -2.96
CA ASP A 79 -6.29 2.54 -4.02
C ASP A 79 -4.96 1.92 -4.46
N ILE A 80 -4.87 0.59 -4.37
CA ILE A 80 -3.66 -0.23 -4.52
C ILE A 80 -3.25 -0.48 -5.97
N ARG A 81 -4.01 0.01 -6.96
CA ARG A 81 -3.73 -0.14 -8.40
C ARG A 81 -2.83 0.96 -8.96
#